data_AF-A0A9D2F7P6-F1
#
_entry.id   AF-A0A9D2F7P6-F1
#
_cell.length_a   1.000
_cell.length_b   1.000
_cell.length_c   1.000
_cell.angle_alpha   90.00
_cell.angle_beta   90.00
_cell.angle_gamma   90.00
#
_symmetry.space_group_name_H-M   'P 1'
#
loop_
_entity.id
_entity.type
_entity.pdbx_description
1 polymer ?
#
loop_
_entity_poly.entity_id
_entity_poly.type
_entity_poly.pdbx_seq_one_letter_code
_entity_poly.pdbx_strand_id
1 'polypeptide(L)'
;MKNDMLKIGTKFILLFSLFMSTEVSILANTDAYSQTQDEYLVSNQYFETENSYEEFYENLFNKEETFSIEIGESDEVLDSISKAIVIRDILNIKASINNDKITLTFSNIGNTTITSYSGSLNITSSSTKSGLTPVKSSKKISFLNLLPGRTKEYTFVYSMKFTRNKFELKNITTHSSGRKYTATENFYRNIYDNNLSSWNRGTFANKAMSLDYHHNKHQSEVSSSNVMKYYSLAVSERSRTVNTSLYNQTRTGTGGYKYTRKASPRRYIILSDKNKSGGNIYSFGGK
;
A
#
# COMPACT_ATOMS: atom_id res chain seq x y z
N MET A 1 52.02 14.29 -50.21
CA MET A 1 52.14 15.52 -49.39
C MET A 1 51.50 15.21 -48.04
N LYS A 2 52.23 14.70 -47.06
CA LYS A 2 52.94 15.46 -46.00
C LYS A 2 52.08 16.60 -45.42
N ASN A 3 51.49 16.41 -44.25
CA ASN A 3 52.03 17.02 -43.04
C ASN A 3 51.46 16.39 -41.75
N ASP A 4 52.40 16.25 -40.83
CA ASP A 4 52.36 15.66 -39.52
C ASP A 4 51.80 16.59 -38.42
N MET A 5 51.45 15.96 -37.30
CA MET A 5 51.64 16.40 -35.90
C MET A 5 50.98 17.69 -35.37
N LEU A 6 50.23 17.53 -34.26
CA LEU A 6 50.74 17.97 -32.95
C LEU A 6 50.01 17.27 -31.77
N LYS A 7 50.80 16.62 -30.90
CA LYS A 7 50.44 16.24 -29.53
C LYS A 7 50.59 17.46 -28.63
N ILE A 8 49.63 17.71 -27.73
CA ILE A 8 49.89 18.42 -26.47
C ILE A 8 49.17 17.65 -25.36
N GLY A 9 49.95 17.13 -24.42
CA GLY A 9 49.46 16.63 -23.15
C GLY A 9 49.58 17.72 -22.09
N THR A 10 48.70 17.66 -21.10
CA THR A 10 48.88 18.41 -19.85
C THR A 10 48.61 17.48 -18.69
N LYS A 11 49.68 17.18 -17.95
CA LYS A 11 49.65 16.61 -16.59
C LYS A 11 49.26 17.72 -15.62
N PHE A 12 48.45 17.41 -14.60
CA PHE A 12 48.48 18.15 -13.34
C PHE A 12 48.61 17.18 -12.17
N ILE A 13 49.51 17.56 -11.27
CA ILE A 13 50.01 16.83 -10.11
C ILE A 13 49.19 17.22 -8.87
N LEU A 14 49.06 16.24 -7.97
CA LEU A 14 48.60 16.22 -6.58
C LEU A 14 48.80 17.50 -5.74
N LEU A 15 47.91 17.67 -4.75
CA LEU A 15 48.34 18.00 -3.38
C LEU A 15 47.46 17.35 -2.30
N PHE A 16 48.16 16.75 -1.33
CA PHE A 16 47.70 16.14 -0.08
C PHE A 16 47.25 17.20 0.94
N SER A 17 46.36 16.84 1.86
CA SER A 17 46.59 17.11 3.29
C SER A 17 45.95 16.02 4.17
N LEU A 18 46.84 15.36 4.92
CA LEU A 18 46.62 14.54 6.11
C LEU A 18 46.73 15.48 7.32
N PHE A 19 45.98 15.24 8.39
CA PHE A 19 46.38 15.25 9.81
C PHE A 19 45.14 14.77 10.60
N MET A 20 45.08 13.54 11.13
CA MET A 20 45.65 13.05 12.41
C MET A 20 45.34 14.04 13.55
N SER A 21 44.49 13.74 14.52
CA SER A 21 44.67 12.82 15.66
C SER A 21 43.67 13.31 16.74
N THR A 22 43.29 12.67 17.84
CA THR A 22 43.79 11.54 18.61
C THR A 22 42.64 11.07 19.51
N GLU A 23 42.68 9.79 19.85
CA GLU A 23 41.85 9.13 20.86
C GLU A 23 42.10 9.68 22.27
N VAL A 24 41.08 9.63 23.14
CA VAL A 24 41.28 9.19 24.54
C VAL A 24 40.06 8.38 24.98
N SER A 25 40.28 7.08 25.16
CA SER A 25 39.44 6.18 25.95
C SER A 25 39.86 6.25 27.42
N ILE A 26 38.90 6.32 28.36
CA ILE A 26 39.11 5.91 29.75
C ILE A 26 37.96 5.01 30.19
N LEU A 27 38.36 3.87 30.74
CA LEU A 27 37.60 2.78 31.32
C LEU A 27 37.38 3.01 32.84
N ALA A 28 36.49 2.17 33.40
CA ALA A 28 36.37 1.78 34.81
C ALA A 28 35.71 2.80 35.77
N ASN A 29 35.02 2.42 36.85
CA ASN A 29 34.33 1.22 37.34
C ASN A 29 33.60 1.68 38.64
N THR A 30 32.55 0.97 39.04
CA THR A 30 32.03 0.80 40.43
C THR A 30 31.89 2.02 41.38
N ASP A 31 30.67 2.27 41.87
CA ASP A 31 30.27 1.87 43.23
C ASP A 31 28.81 2.18 43.57
N ALA A 32 28.23 1.32 44.40
CA ALA A 32 26.89 1.38 44.94
C ALA A 32 26.84 2.23 46.22
N TYR A 33 25.72 2.94 46.50
CA TYR A 33 25.11 2.99 47.85
C TYR A 33 23.72 3.66 47.91
N SER A 34 22.77 2.90 48.49
CA SER A 34 21.59 3.20 49.34
C SER A 34 20.62 4.38 49.14
N GLN A 35 19.31 4.03 49.19
CA GLN A 35 18.19 4.50 50.07
C GLN A 35 18.10 6.02 50.39
N THR A 36 16.95 6.73 50.33
CA THR A 36 15.69 6.51 51.07
C THR A 36 14.52 7.37 50.54
N GLN A 37 13.31 6.84 50.77
CA GLN A 37 11.95 7.40 50.98
C GLN A 37 11.60 8.91 50.95
N ASP A 38 10.38 9.11 50.41
CA ASP A 38 9.25 9.98 50.81
C ASP A 38 9.41 11.52 50.80
N GLU A 39 8.63 12.20 49.96
CA GLU A 39 7.37 12.86 50.37
C GLU A 39 6.73 13.70 49.25
N TYR A 40 5.41 13.75 49.30
CA TYR A 40 4.47 14.54 48.52
C TYR A 40 4.79 16.05 48.52
N LEU A 41 4.61 16.74 47.38
CA LEU A 41 4.00 18.08 47.36
C LEU A 41 3.45 18.43 45.97
N VAL A 42 2.17 18.77 45.97
CA VAL A 42 1.34 19.23 44.87
C VAL A 42 1.62 20.71 44.60
N SER A 43 1.86 21.07 43.33
CA SER A 43 1.20 22.17 42.59
C SER A 43 2.12 22.76 41.50
N ASN A 44 1.74 22.65 40.23
CA ASN A 44 1.29 23.82 39.46
C ASN A 44 0.86 23.44 38.04
N GLN A 45 -0.21 24.10 37.64
CA GLN A 45 -0.96 23.97 36.40
C GLN A 45 -0.11 24.24 35.16
N TYR A 46 -0.32 23.44 34.11
CA TYR A 46 -0.43 23.93 32.73
C TYR A 46 -1.55 23.16 32.03
N PHE A 47 -2.57 23.90 31.58
CA PHE A 47 -3.56 23.43 30.62
C PHE A 47 -2.92 23.44 29.24
N GLU A 48 -2.76 22.28 28.62
CA GLU A 48 -2.84 22.16 27.16
C GLU A 48 -3.77 21.00 26.82
N THR A 49 -4.91 21.37 26.27
CA THR A 49 -5.85 20.47 25.59
C THR A 49 -5.28 20.10 24.24
N GLU A 50 -4.79 18.87 24.08
CA GLU A 50 -4.74 18.22 22.77
C GLU A 50 -5.35 16.83 22.85
N ASN A 51 -6.50 16.68 22.19
CA ASN A 51 -7.09 15.40 21.87
C ASN A 51 -6.19 14.70 20.84
N SER A 52 -5.29 13.81 21.27
CA SER A 52 -4.68 12.83 20.36
C SER A 52 -5.53 11.55 20.35
N TYR A 53 -6.34 11.40 19.30
CA TYR A 53 -6.85 10.10 18.88
C TYR A 53 -6.16 9.74 17.56
N GLU A 54 -4.85 9.50 17.61
CA GLU A 54 -4.09 8.84 16.55
C GLU A 54 -3.28 7.70 17.16
N GLU A 55 -3.94 6.57 17.45
CA GLU A 55 -3.25 5.30 17.62
C GLU A 55 -4.28 4.16 17.62
N PHE A 56 -4.81 3.78 16.45
CA PHE A 56 -5.52 2.48 16.33
C PHE A 56 -5.67 1.94 14.90
N TYR A 57 -4.70 2.15 14.00
CA TYR A 57 -4.80 1.62 12.62
C TYR A 57 -3.63 0.77 12.12
N GLU A 58 -2.66 0.40 12.96
CA GLU A 58 -1.45 -0.30 12.48
C GLU A 58 -1.53 -1.84 12.52
N ASN A 59 -2.49 -2.47 13.22
CA ASN A 59 -2.35 -3.90 13.57
C ASN A 59 -3.29 -4.92 12.89
N LEU A 60 -3.92 -4.60 11.75
CA LEU A 60 -4.79 -5.59 11.07
C LEU A 60 -4.25 -6.17 9.75
N PHE A 61 -3.10 -5.73 9.23
CA PHE A 61 -2.63 -6.12 7.90
C PHE A 61 -1.15 -6.55 7.78
N ASN A 62 -0.40 -6.65 8.87
CA ASN A 62 1.03 -7.02 8.86
C ASN A 62 1.27 -8.53 9.07
N LYS A 63 0.64 -9.39 8.26
CA LYS A 63 1.08 -10.78 8.17
C LYS A 63 1.67 -11.04 6.78
N GLU A 64 3.00 -11.03 6.72
CA GLU A 64 3.75 -11.43 5.54
C GLU A 64 3.66 -12.95 5.39
N GLU A 65 2.75 -13.43 4.55
CA GLU A 65 2.76 -14.82 4.11
C GLU A 65 3.27 -14.87 2.66
N THR A 66 4.46 -15.44 2.47
CA THR A 66 5.04 -15.73 1.15
C THR A 66 4.46 -17.02 0.61
N PHE A 67 3.78 -16.96 -0.53
CA PHE A 67 3.43 -18.14 -1.32
C PHE A 67 3.84 -17.94 -2.78
N SER A 68 4.36 -19.01 -3.37
CA SER A 68 4.64 -19.13 -4.81
C SER A 68 3.32 -19.29 -5.56
N ILE A 69 3.17 -18.61 -6.70
CA ILE A 69 1.98 -18.76 -7.54
C ILE A 69 2.38 -19.23 -8.92
N GLU A 70 1.75 -20.33 -9.31
CA GLU A 70 1.73 -20.90 -10.64
C GLU A 70 0.83 -20.04 -11.54
N ILE A 71 1.35 -19.67 -12.71
CA ILE A 71 0.66 -18.79 -13.67
C ILE A 71 -0.41 -19.62 -14.38
N GLY A 72 -1.69 -19.43 -14.01
CA GLY A 72 -2.84 -20.03 -14.67
C GLY A 72 -3.48 -19.09 -15.70
N GLU A 73 -3.72 -19.59 -16.91
CA GLU A 73 -4.62 -18.99 -17.91
C GLU A 73 -6.08 -19.31 -17.58
N SER A 74 -6.69 -18.66 -16.59
CA SER A 74 -8.16 -18.65 -16.49
C SER A 74 -8.65 -17.52 -15.59
N ASP A 75 -9.88 -17.07 -15.86
CA ASP A 75 -10.66 -16.14 -15.03
C ASP A 75 -11.09 -16.74 -13.67
N GLU A 76 -10.45 -17.83 -13.23
CA GLU A 76 -10.78 -18.53 -11.99
C GLU A 76 -9.95 -18.00 -10.81
N VAL A 77 -10.70 -17.63 -9.77
CA VAL A 77 -10.34 -17.35 -8.37
C VAL A 77 -8.84 -17.49 -8.04
N LEU A 78 -8.12 -16.36 -8.09
CA LEU A 78 -6.80 -16.22 -7.47
C LEU A 78 -6.98 -15.60 -6.08
N ASP A 79 -6.56 -16.31 -5.03
CA ASP A 79 -6.45 -15.77 -3.68
C ASP A 79 -5.75 -14.41 -3.67
N SER A 80 -6.04 -13.57 -2.69
CA SER A 80 -5.48 -12.22 -2.57
C SER A 80 -3.94 -12.24 -2.57
N ILE A 81 -3.34 -12.04 -3.74
CA ILE A 81 -1.89 -12.02 -3.92
C ILE A 81 -1.34 -10.69 -3.39
N SER A 82 -0.68 -10.73 -2.24
CA SER A 82 0.07 -9.58 -1.70
C SER A 82 1.49 -9.52 -2.27
N LYS A 83 2.04 -10.67 -2.71
CA LYS A 83 3.39 -10.82 -3.25
C LYS A 83 3.41 -11.77 -4.45
N ALA A 84 4.05 -11.38 -5.55
CA ALA A 84 4.28 -12.24 -6.71
C ALA A 84 5.78 -12.31 -7.04
N ILE A 85 6.27 -13.47 -7.49
CA ILE A 85 7.67 -13.68 -7.85
C ILE A 85 7.72 -14.29 -9.24
N VAL A 86 8.51 -13.70 -10.14
CA VAL A 86 8.75 -14.19 -11.49
C VAL A 86 10.25 -14.27 -11.72
N ILE A 87 10.77 -15.47 -11.96
CA ILE A 87 12.17 -15.70 -12.27
C ILE A 87 12.30 -15.96 -13.77
N ARG A 88 13.16 -15.20 -14.45
CA ARG A 88 13.48 -15.40 -15.87
C ARG A 88 14.99 -15.38 -16.07
N ASP A 89 15.58 -16.50 -16.47
CA ASP A 89 17.01 -16.61 -16.79
C ASP A 89 17.88 -16.06 -15.64
N ILE A 90 18.27 -14.78 -15.73
CA ILE A 90 19.08 -14.06 -14.75
C ILE A 90 18.35 -12.89 -14.07
N LEU A 91 17.12 -12.56 -14.43
CA LEU A 91 16.33 -11.47 -13.83
C LEU A 91 15.19 -12.06 -12.98
N ASN A 92 15.20 -11.75 -11.69
CA ASN A 92 14.12 -12.03 -10.77
C ASN A 92 13.31 -10.75 -10.54
N ILE A 93 12.00 -10.81 -10.78
CA ILE A 93 11.07 -9.71 -10.55
C ILE A 93 10.14 -10.12 -9.41
N LYS A 94 10.14 -9.32 -8.34
CA LYS A 94 9.19 -9.45 -7.24
C LYS A 94 8.23 -8.28 -7.26
N ALA A 95 6.94 -8.54 -7.17
CA ALA A 95 5.92 -7.54 -6.95
C ALA A 95 5.39 -7.64 -5.53
N SER A 96 5.31 -6.53 -4.82
CA SER A 96 4.65 -6.40 -3.51
C SER A 96 3.57 -5.34 -3.64
N ILE A 97 2.34 -5.66 -3.24
CA ILE A 97 1.19 -4.76 -3.36
C ILE A 97 0.65 -4.50 -1.96
N ASN A 98 0.74 -3.24 -1.52
CA ASN A 98 0.21 -2.80 -0.23
C ASN A 98 -0.69 -1.58 -0.42
N ASN A 99 -1.94 -1.68 0.04
CA ASN A 99 -2.94 -0.59 0.02
C ASN A 99 -3.12 0.07 -1.35
N ASP A 100 -2.43 1.18 -1.62
CA ASP A 100 -2.48 1.96 -2.84
C ASP A 100 -1.12 2.04 -3.55
N LYS A 101 -0.15 1.21 -3.14
CA LYS A 101 1.19 1.15 -3.69
C LYS A 101 1.50 -0.24 -4.24
N ILE A 102 2.22 -0.26 -5.35
CA ILE A 102 2.88 -1.45 -5.87
C ILE A 102 4.37 -1.19 -5.95
N THR A 103 5.15 -2.11 -5.40
CA THR A 103 6.61 -2.09 -5.43
C THR A 103 7.08 -3.25 -6.29
N LEU A 104 7.91 -2.94 -7.29
CA LEU A 104 8.56 -3.91 -8.15
C LEU A 104 10.06 -3.91 -7.86
N THR A 105 10.57 -5.08 -7.47
CA THR A 105 11.98 -5.32 -7.17
C THR A 105 12.57 -6.19 -8.27
N PHE A 106 13.60 -5.69 -8.93
CA PHE A 106 14.31 -6.31 -10.05
C PHE A 106 15.70 -6.71 -9.57
N SER A 107 15.98 -8.01 -9.47
CA SER A 107 17.27 -8.53 -9.01
C SER A 107 17.95 -9.32 -10.12
N ASN A 108 19.19 -8.98 -10.45
CA ASN A 108 20.02 -9.80 -11.32
C ASN A 108 20.61 -10.96 -10.51
N ILE A 109 20.04 -12.15 -10.69
CA ILE A 109 20.43 -13.40 -10.03
C ILE A 109 21.42 -14.24 -10.85
N GLY A 110 21.79 -13.80 -12.05
CA GLY A 110 22.77 -14.50 -12.88
C GLY A 110 24.17 -13.91 -12.83
N ASN A 111 25.00 -14.39 -13.75
CA ASN A 111 26.44 -14.08 -13.82
C ASN A 111 26.82 -13.10 -14.95
N THR A 112 25.85 -12.61 -15.72
CA THR A 112 26.07 -11.61 -16.78
C THR A 112 25.31 -10.32 -16.49
N THR A 113 25.75 -9.20 -17.08
CA THR A 113 25.11 -7.91 -16.90
C THR A 113 23.84 -7.82 -17.73
N ILE A 114 22.75 -7.35 -17.13
CA ILE A 114 21.58 -6.87 -17.86
C ILE A 114 21.91 -5.46 -18.36
N THR A 115 22.16 -5.33 -19.66
CA THR A 115 22.59 -4.06 -20.27
C THR A 115 21.46 -3.05 -20.32
N SER A 116 20.24 -3.52 -20.59
CA SER A 116 19.05 -2.67 -20.53
C SER A 116 17.79 -3.44 -20.12
N TYR A 117 16.90 -2.72 -19.47
CA TYR A 117 15.53 -3.12 -19.21
C TYR A 117 14.60 -1.99 -19.60
N SER A 118 13.50 -2.31 -20.28
CA SER A 118 12.39 -1.40 -20.51
C SER A 118 11.07 -2.11 -20.27
N GLY A 119 10.14 -1.45 -19.60
CA GLY A 119 8.83 -2.02 -19.32
C GLY A 119 7.75 -0.98 -19.07
N SER A 120 6.52 -1.44 -19.17
CA SER A 120 5.31 -0.69 -18.88
C SER A 120 4.44 -1.51 -17.95
N LEU A 121 4.22 -1.00 -16.74
CA LEU A 121 3.25 -1.52 -15.80
C LEU A 121 1.89 -0.87 -16.07
N ASN A 122 0.96 -1.64 -16.62
CA ASN A 122 -0.41 -1.23 -16.85
C ASN A 122 -1.27 -1.67 -15.67
N ILE A 123 -1.99 -0.73 -15.05
CA ILE A 123 -2.80 -0.98 -13.86
C ILE A 123 -4.25 -0.69 -14.20
N THR A 124 -5.13 -1.65 -13.91
CA THR A 124 -6.58 -1.53 -14.11
C THR A 124 -7.29 -1.83 -12.79
N SER A 125 -8.02 -0.85 -12.27
CA SER A 125 -8.96 -1.03 -11.15
C SER A 125 -10.38 -1.11 -11.71
N SER A 126 -11.10 -2.20 -11.46
CA SER A 126 -12.41 -2.50 -12.04
C SER A 126 -13.38 -3.10 -11.02
N SER A 127 -14.67 -2.99 -11.32
CA SER A 127 -15.74 -3.64 -10.55
C SER A 127 -16.31 -4.83 -11.33
N THR A 128 -16.80 -5.83 -10.61
CA THR A 128 -17.68 -6.88 -11.17
C THR A 128 -19.11 -6.40 -11.39
N LYS A 129 -19.48 -5.24 -10.85
CA LYS A 129 -20.76 -4.61 -11.13
C LYS A 129 -20.75 -3.97 -12.52
N SER A 130 -21.72 -4.36 -13.34
CA SER A 130 -21.96 -3.75 -14.65
C SER A 130 -22.25 -2.25 -14.55
N GLY A 131 -21.79 -1.49 -15.54
CA GLY A 131 -22.02 -0.04 -15.64
C GLY A 131 -21.05 0.83 -14.83
N LEU A 132 -20.08 0.25 -14.12
CA LEU A 132 -19.00 1.02 -13.48
C LEU A 132 -17.75 1.04 -14.36
N THR A 133 -17.33 2.23 -14.77
CA THR A 133 -16.17 2.42 -15.67
C THR A 133 -14.86 2.13 -14.93
N PRO A 134 -14.02 1.19 -15.41
CA PRO A 134 -12.70 0.92 -14.83
C PRO A 134 -11.78 2.14 -14.88
N VAL A 135 -10.89 2.24 -13.90
CA VAL A 135 -9.80 3.23 -13.89
C VAL A 135 -8.52 2.56 -14.37
N LYS A 136 -7.88 3.15 -15.38
CA LYS A 136 -6.65 2.64 -15.97
C LYS A 136 -5.52 3.64 -15.78
N SER A 137 -4.32 3.13 -15.53
CA SER A 137 -3.09 3.93 -15.52
C SER A 137 -1.91 3.10 -16.03
N SER A 138 -0.84 3.77 -16.46
CA SER A 138 0.37 3.12 -16.96
C SER A 138 1.61 3.79 -16.39
N LYS A 139 2.61 2.99 -16.02
CA LYS A 139 3.88 3.44 -15.43
C LYS A 139 5.04 2.85 -16.21
N LYS A 140 5.92 3.71 -16.70
CA LYS A 140 7.15 3.29 -17.42
C LYS A 140 8.23 2.94 -16.41
N ILE A 141 9.00 1.89 -16.73
CA ILE A 141 10.14 1.42 -15.95
C ILE A 141 11.29 1.24 -16.94
N SER A 142 12.45 1.81 -16.63
CA SER A 142 13.67 1.53 -17.38
C SER A 142 14.89 1.67 -16.50
N PHE A 143 15.89 0.83 -16.79
CA PHE A 143 17.23 0.94 -16.23
C PHE A 143 18.26 0.38 -17.20
N LEU A 144 19.51 0.80 -17.00
CA LEU A 144 20.67 0.31 -17.72
C LEU A 144 21.64 -0.33 -16.74
N ASN A 145 22.43 -1.29 -17.24
CA ASN A 145 23.58 -1.86 -16.54
C ASN A 145 23.28 -2.39 -15.13
N LEU A 146 22.32 -3.30 -15.00
CA LEU A 146 22.10 -4.03 -13.75
C LEU A 146 23.11 -5.18 -13.65
N LEU A 147 24.18 -4.95 -12.88
CA LEU A 147 25.26 -5.91 -12.64
C LEU A 147 24.78 -7.17 -11.88
N PRO A 148 25.48 -8.31 -12.03
CA PRO A 148 25.25 -9.51 -11.22
C PRO A 148 25.12 -9.21 -9.72
N GLY A 149 24.14 -9.83 -9.06
CA GLY A 149 23.88 -9.68 -7.63
C GLY A 149 23.29 -8.33 -7.21
N ARG A 150 23.00 -7.43 -8.15
CA ARG A 150 22.41 -6.11 -7.85
C ARG A 150 20.91 -6.10 -8.02
N THR A 151 20.28 -5.18 -7.29
CA THR A 151 18.83 -4.99 -7.27
C THR A 151 18.46 -3.55 -7.57
N LYS A 152 17.32 -3.36 -8.24
CA LYS A 152 16.64 -2.07 -8.46
C LYS A 152 15.21 -2.17 -7.99
N GLU A 153 14.69 -1.09 -7.42
CA GLU A 153 13.32 -1.04 -6.91
C GLU A 153 12.57 0.15 -7.50
N TYR A 154 11.30 -0.07 -7.84
CA TYR A 154 10.38 0.96 -8.31
C TYR A 154 9.07 0.86 -7.55
N THR A 155 8.64 1.97 -6.95
CA THR A 155 7.37 2.04 -6.22
C THR A 155 6.43 3.02 -6.91
N PHE A 156 5.19 2.58 -7.17
CA PHE A 156 4.16 3.37 -7.82
C PHE A 156 2.90 3.43 -6.96
N VAL A 157 2.36 4.64 -6.80
CA VAL A 157 1.00 4.83 -6.31
C VAL A 157 0.01 4.54 -7.44
N TYR A 158 -1.05 3.80 -7.12
CA TYR A 158 -2.13 3.46 -8.05
C TYR A 158 -3.51 3.74 -7.43
N SER A 159 -4.49 4.02 -8.28
CA SER A 159 -5.86 4.24 -7.83
C SER A 159 -6.54 2.90 -7.56
N MET A 160 -6.66 2.53 -6.29
CA MET A 160 -7.48 1.39 -5.85
C MET A 160 -8.96 1.81 -5.73
N LYS A 161 -9.54 2.22 -6.86
CA LYS A 161 -10.92 2.72 -6.89
C LYS A 161 -11.95 1.61 -6.67
N PHE A 162 -11.65 0.38 -7.09
CA PHE A 162 -12.58 -0.75 -7.00
C PHE A 162 -11.92 -2.00 -6.43
N THR A 163 -12.76 -2.97 -6.11
CA THR A 163 -12.37 -4.22 -5.46
C THR A 163 -11.48 -5.13 -6.30
N ARG A 164 -11.52 -5.05 -7.65
CA ARG A 164 -10.61 -5.82 -8.52
C ARG A 164 -9.51 -4.95 -9.07
N ASN A 165 -8.27 -5.40 -8.94
CA ASN A 165 -7.10 -4.68 -9.46
C ASN A 165 -6.21 -5.65 -10.22
N LYS A 166 -6.00 -5.39 -11.50
CA LYS A 166 -5.07 -6.11 -12.38
C LYS A 166 -3.84 -5.25 -12.65
N PHE A 167 -2.68 -5.86 -12.58
CA PHE A 167 -1.39 -5.26 -12.91
C PHE A 167 -0.76 -6.10 -14.01
N GLU A 168 -0.43 -5.49 -15.13
CA GLU A 168 0.15 -6.15 -16.29
C GLU A 168 1.50 -5.49 -16.59
N LEU A 169 2.60 -6.20 -16.36
CA LEU A 169 3.94 -5.74 -16.65
C LEU A 169 4.38 -6.27 -18.02
N LYS A 170 4.39 -5.40 -19.02
CA LYS A 170 4.95 -5.71 -20.34
C LYS A 170 6.40 -5.26 -20.36
N ASN A 171 7.34 -6.14 -20.60
CA ASN A 171 8.76 -5.83 -20.49
C ASN A 171 9.65 -6.47 -21.56
N ILE A 172 10.81 -5.84 -21.74
CA ILE A 172 11.91 -6.26 -22.59
C ILE A 172 13.20 -6.12 -21.80
N THR A 173 14.00 -7.19 -21.76
CA THR A 173 15.31 -7.23 -21.10
C THR A 173 16.39 -7.59 -22.13
N THR A 174 17.51 -6.86 -22.14
CA THR A 174 18.68 -7.14 -23.00
C THR A 174 19.89 -7.45 -22.14
N HIS A 175 20.61 -8.52 -22.48
CA HIS A 175 21.78 -8.99 -21.73
C HIS A 175 23.08 -8.66 -22.47
N SER A 176 24.21 -8.65 -21.76
CA SER A 176 25.53 -8.43 -22.36
C SER A 176 25.94 -9.50 -23.36
N SER A 177 25.31 -10.68 -23.33
CA SER A 177 25.46 -11.74 -24.34
C SER A 177 24.76 -11.42 -25.67
N GLY A 178 24.05 -10.31 -25.77
CA GLY A 178 23.26 -9.93 -26.94
C GLY A 178 21.84 -10.52 -26.97
N ARG A 179 21.50 -11.40 -26.03
CA ARG A 179 20.14 -11.98 -25.92
C ARG A 179 19.12 -10.93 -25.48
N LYS A 180 17.91 -11.04 -26.03
CA LYS A 180 16.75 -10.21 -25.70
C LYS A 180 15.58 -11.08 -25.28
N TYR A 181 14.90 -10.71 -24.21
CA TYR A 181 13.74 -11.40 -23.68
C TYR A 181 12.56 -10.45 -23.62
N THR A 182 11.43 -10.84 -24.20
CA THR A 182 10.17 -10.10 -24.15
C THR A 182 9.16 -10.89 -23.34
N ALA A 183 8.35 -10.18 -22.56
CA ALA A 183 7.60 -10.78 -21.48
C ALA A 183 6.35 -9.97 -21.16
N THR A 184 5.31 -10.68 -20.71
CA THR A 184 4.16 -10.07 -20.02
C THR A 184 3.93 -10.85 -18.73
N GLU A 185 3.96 -10.17 -17.59
CA GLU A 185 3.52 -10.74 -16.30
C GLU A 185 2.19 -10.13 -15.88
N ASN A 186 1.33 -10.93 -15.28
CA ASN A 186 0.08 -10.47 -14.70
C ASN A 186 0.08 -10.71 -13.19
N PHE A 187 -0.37 -9.71 -12.43
CA PHE A 187 -0.57 -9.75 -10.99
C PHE A 187 -1.97 -9.25 -10.66
N TYR A 188 -2.57 -9.79 -9.61
CA TYR A 188 -3.93 -9.45 -9.21
C TYR A 188 -4.01 -9.16 -7.73
N ARG A 189 -4.75 -8.11 -7.38
CA ARG A 189 -5.14 -7.82 -6.00
C ARG A 189 -6.64 -7.56 -5.95
N ASN A 190 -7.37 -8.61 -5.60
CA ASN A 190 -8.81 -8.57 -5.51
C ASN A 190 -9.25 -8.64 -4.05
N ILE A 191 -10.35 -7.96 -3.74
CA ILE A 191 -11.03 -8.04 -2.45
C ILE A 191 -12.23 -8.97 -2.62
N TYR A 192 -12.26 -10.03 -1.84
CA TYR A 192 -13.33 -11.03 -1.83
C TYR A 192 -14.25 -10.86 -0.61
N ASP A 193 -15.38 -11.55 -0.62
CA ASP A 193 -16.39 -11.47 0.43
C ASP A 193 -15.85 -11.86 1.82
N ASN A 194 -14.87 -12.77 1.88
CA ASN A 194 -14.18 -13.18 3.11
C ASN A 194 -13.34 -12.03 3.70
N ASN A 195 -12.83 -11.12 2.87
CA ASN A 195 -12.13 -9.91 3.31
C ASN A 195 -13.09 -8.82 3.82
N LEU A 196 -14.41 -8.99 3.60
CA LEU A 196 -15.45 -8.01 3.88
C LEU A 196 -16.42 -8.49 4.96
N SER A 197 -15.88 -8.98 6.09
CA SER A 197 -16.67 -9.58 7.18
C SER A 197 -17.80 -8.67 7.68
N SER A 198 -17.57 -7.36 7.74
CA SER A 198 -18.54 -6.38 8.24
C SER A 198 -19.46 -5.79 7.17
N TRP A 199 -19.22 -6.06 5.88
CA TRP A 199 -20.04 -5.54 4.79
C TRP A 199 -21.16 -6.52 4.44
N ASN A 200 -22.33 -6.00 4.08
CA ASN A 200 -23.46 -6.79 3.62
C ASN A 200 -23.59 -6.69 2.09
N ARG A 201 -23.89 -7.83 1.44
CA ARG A 201 -24.18 -7.87 0.01
C ARG A 201 -25.50 -7.21 -0.36
N GLY A 202 -26.48 -7.14 0.54
CA GLY A 202 -27.83 -6.66 0.24
C GLY A 202 -28.46 -7.42 -0.94
N THR A 203 -28.90 -6.68 -1.95
CA THR A 203 -29.46 -7.23 -3.19
C THR A 203 -28.41 -7.50 -4.27
N PHE A 204 -27.13 -7.24 -4.00
CA PHE A 204 -26.03 -7.55 -4.93
C PHE A 204 -25.66 -9.03 -4.89
N ALA A 205 -25.02 -9.51 -5.96
CA ALA A 205 -24.61 -10.91 -6.06
C ALA A 205 -23.58 -11.29 -4.99
N ASN A 206 -22.70 -10.36 -4.61
CA ASN A 206 -21.69 -10.55 -3.57
C ASN A 206 -21.37 -9.23 -2.85
N LYS A 207 -20.62 -9.31 -1.74
CA LYS A 207 -20.25 -8.14 -0.93
C LYS A 207 -19.32 -7.18 -1.68
N ALA A 208 -18.39 -7.70 -2.50
CA ALA A 208 -17.49 -6.86 -3.28
C ALA A 208 -18.23 -5.93 -4.27
N MET A 209 -19.23 -6.44 -4.99
CA MET A 209 -20.11 -5.66 -5.88
C MET A 209 -20.91 -4.60 -5.11
N SER A 210 -21.42 -4.97 -3.94
CA SER A 210 -22.10 -4.04 -3.03
C SER A 210 -21.17 -2.90 -2.63
N LEU A 211 -19.97 -3.24 -2.18
CA LEU A 211 -18.97 -2.26 -1.75
C LEU A 211 -18.58 -1.32 -2.90
N ASP A 212 -18.28 -1.83 -4.09
CA ASP A 212 -17.95 -1.02 -5.26
C ASP A 212 -19.08 -0.04 -5.64
N TYR A 213 -20.33 -0.49 -5.57
CA TYR A 213 -21.48 0.36 -5.84
C TYR A 213 -21.58 1.52 -4.84
N HIS A 214 -21.55 1.21 -3.55
CA HIS A 214 -21.69 2.20 -2.50
C HIS A 214 -20.48 3.13 -2.42
N HIS A 215 -19.28 2.60 -2.60
CA HIS A 215 -18.05 3.39 -2.71
C HIS A 215 -18.14 4.35 -3.90
N ASN A 216 -18.44 3.88 -5.11
CA ASN A 216 -18.53 4.76 -6.28
C ASN A 216 -19.58 5.88 -6.10
N LYS A 217 -20.67 5.59 -5.38
CA LYS A 217 -21.75 6.54 -5.13
C LYS A 217 -21.41 7.57 -4.04
N HIS A 218 -20.76 7.13 -2.96
CA HIS A 218 -20.61 7.93 -1.73
C HIS A 218 -19.17 8.33 -1.40
N GLN A 219 -18.17 7.90 -2.18
CA GLN A 219 -16.75 8.17 -1.91
C GLN A 219 -16.42 9.65 -1.71
N SER A 220 -17.08 10.55 -2.46
CA SER A 220 -16.85 11.98 -2.37
C SER A 220 -17.44 12.59 -1.11
N GLU A 221 -18.52 12.03 -0.59
CA GLU A 221 -19.17 12.48 0.64
C GLU A 221 -18.23 12.28 1.84
N VAL A 222 -17.49 11.17 1.85
CA VAL A 222 -16.59 10.80 2.96
C VAL A 222 -15.10 10.96 2.62
N SER A 223 -14.79 11.71 1.54
CA SER A 223 -13.43 12.03 1.10
C SER A 223 -12.50 10.81 0.97
N SER A 224 -13.00 9.73 0.37
CA SER A 224 -12.26 8.46 0.23
C SER A 224 -12.32 7.89 -1.18
N SER A 225 -11.35 8.24 -2.03
CA SER A 225 -11.21 7.71 -3.39
C SER A 225 -10.69 6.26 -3.47
N ASN A 226 -10.22 5.71 -2.35
CA ASN A 226 -9.76 4.32 -2.22
C ASN A 226 -10.86 3.46 -1.57
N VAL A 227 -11.19 2.33 -2.20
CA VAL A 227 -12.29 1.45 -1.77
C VAL A 227 -12.06 0.84 -0.39
N MET A 228 -10.81 0.50 -0.05
CA MET A 228 -10.46 -0.05 1.27
C MET A 228 -10.47 1.02 2.35
N LYS A 229 -10.00 2.23 2.03
CA LYS A 229 -10.14 3.36 2.95
C LYS A 229 -11.62 3.65 3.26
N TYR A 230 -12.48 3.57 2.24
CA TYR A 230 -13.93 3.75 2.41
C TYR A 230 -14.53 2.65 3.29
N TYR A 231 -14.16 1.39 3.05
CA TYR A 231 -14.58 0.27 3.90
C TYR A 231 -14.13 0.44 5.35
N SER A 232 -12.86 0.78 5.60
CA SER A 232 -12.34 1.01 6.95
C SER A 232 -13.04 2.17 7.67
N LEU A 233 -13.34 3.27 6.95
CA LEU A 233 -14.14 4.36 7.51
C LEU A 233 -15.55 3.91 7.89
N ALA A 234 -16.18 3.07 7.07
CA ALA A 234 -17.50 2.51 7.37
C ALA A 234 -17.46 1.58 8.60
N VAL A 235 -16.44 0.75 8.74
CA VAL A 235 -16.25 -0.12 9.91
C VAL A 235 -16.03 0.70 11.19
N SER A 236 -15.24 1.77 11.11
CA SER A 236 -15.04 2.71 12.22
C SER A 236 -16.32 3.45 12.59
N GLU A 237 -17.13 3.84 11.60
CA GLU A 237 -18.43 4.48 11.87
C GLU A 237 -19.41 3.49 12.52
N ARG A 238 -19.43 2.22 12.08
CA ARG A 238 -20.26 1.16 12.66
C ARG A 238 -20.02 1.01 14.16
N SER A 239 -18.76 0.95 14.60
CA SER A 239 -18.44 0.77 16.02
C SER A 239 -18.88 1.95 16.89
N ARG A 240 -18.96 3.16 16.33
CA ARG A 240 -19.38 4.38 17.04
C ARG A 240 -20.89 4.46 17.27
N THR A 241 -21.70 3.73 16.50
CA THR A 241 -23.17 3.80 16.60
C THR A 241 -23.73 3.31 17.94
N VAL A 242 -22.92 2.62 18.76
CA VAL A 242 -23.25 2.30 20.16
C VAL A 242 -23.55 3.54 21.00
N ASN A 243 -22.91 4.68 20.70
CA ASN A 243 -23.13 5.92 21.42
C ASN A 243 -24.37 6.64 20.88
N THR A 244 -25.54 6.28 21.40
CA THR A 244 -26.84 6.80 20.96
C THR A 244 -27.01 8.31 21.14
N SER A 245 -26.24 8.92 22.03
CA SER A 245 -26.28 10.38 22.21
C SER A 245 -25.80 11.12 20.96
N LEU A 246 -24.90 10.51 20.17
CA LEU A 246 -24.27 11.10 18.98
C LEU A 246 -25.06 10.89 17.68
N TYR A 247 -26.07 10.01 17.67
CA TYR A 247 -26.75 9.60 16.45
C TYR A 247 -28.27 9.78 16.53
N ASN A 248 -28.85 10.20 15.40
CA ASN A 248 -30.27 10.01 15.13
C ASN A 248 -30.46 8.64 14.46
N GLN A 249 -31.42 7.85 14.93
CA GLN A 249 -31.71 6.51 14.42
C GLN A 249 -33.08 6.49 13.75
N THR A 250 -33.15 5.97 12.51
CA THR A 250 -34.41 5.73 11.80
C THR A 250 -34.42 4.34 11.18
N ARG A 251 -35.58 3.68 11.15
CA ARG A 251 -35.75 2.39 10.46
C ARG A 251 -35.81 2.63 8.95
N THR A 252 -35.12 1.83 8.16
CA THR A 252 -35.21 1.88 6.70
C THR A 252 -36.37 1.02 6.22
N GLY A 253 -36.97 1.37 5.07
CA GLY A 253 -38.05 0.58 4.47
C GLY A 253 -37.63 -0.84 4.08
N THR A 254 -36.33 -1.11 4.01
CA THR A 254 -35.73 -2.42 3.66
C THR A 254 -35.36 -3.28 4.86
N GLY A 255 -35.79 -2.92 6.07
CA GLY A 255 -35.58 -3.74 7.28
C GLY A 255 -34.29 -3.46 8.06
N GLY A 256 -33.50 -2.45 7.68
CA GLY A 256 -32.31 -2.02 8.42
C GLY A 256 -32.53 -0.77 9.27
N TYR A 257 -31.45 -0.24 9.85
CA TYR A 257 -31.45 1.00 10.63
C TYR A 257 -30.40 1.98 10.12
N LYS A 258 -30.83 3.20 9.82
CA LYS A 258 -29.95 4.31 9.46
C LYS A 258 -29.58 5.09 10.72
N TYR A 259 -28.29 5.19 10.98
CA TYR A 259 -27.71 6.02 12.02
C TYR A 259 -27.07 7.23 11.35
N THR A 260 -27.49 8.44 11.72
CA THR A 260 -26.94 9.69 11.18
C THR A 260 -26.32 10.49 12.32
N ARG A 261 -25.05 10.86 12.18
CA ARG A 261 -24.33 11.64 13.19
C ARG A 261 -25.00 13.01 13.35
N LYS A 262 -25.19 13.44 14.60
CA LYS A 262 -25.81 14.74 14.92
C LYS A 262 -24.87 15.91 14.64
N ALA A 263 -23.58 15.73 14.91
CA ALA A 263 -22.53 16.72 14.69
C ALA A 263 -21.76 16.48 13.39
N SER A 264 -21.09 17.52 12.90
CA SER A 264 -20.25 17.46 11.70
C SER A 264 -18.98 16.61 11.90
N PRO A 265 -18.46 15.97 10.84
CA PRO A 265 -19.11 15.75 9.54
C PRO A 265 -20.35 14.87 9.68
N ARG A 266 -21.44 15.19 8.96
CA ARG A 266 -22.74 14.50 9.08
C ARG A 266 -22.73 13.20 8.28
N ARG A 267 -21.97 12.25 8.80
CA ARG A 267 -21.91 10.89 8.27
C ARG A 267 -23.16 10.11 8.63
N TYR A 268 -23.51 9.16 7.78
CA TYR A 268 -24.54 8.16 8.04
C TYR A 268 -24.02 6.76 7.74
N ILE A 269 -24.57 5.80 8.45
CA ILE A 269 -24.36 4.37 8.19
C ILE A 269 -25.70 3.63 8.29
N ILE A 270 -25.90 2.66 7.39
CA ILE A 270 -27.08 1.79 7.39
C ILE A 270 -26.62 0.39 7.79
N LEU A 271 -27.19 -0.14 8.87
CA LEU A 271 -26.86 -1.45 9.42
C LEU A 271 -28.04 -2.41 9.29
N SER A 272 -27.74 -3.71 9.21
CA SER A 272 -28.75 -4.78 9.04
C SER A 272 -29.66 -5.01 10.24
N ASP A 273 -29.13 -4.86 11.46
CA ASP A 273 -29.91 -5.11 12.67
C ASP A 273 -29.88 -3.93 13.65
N LYS A 274 -30.77 -3.97 14.64
CA LYS A 274 -30.92 -2.95 15.70
C LYS A 274 -29.75 -2.91 16.70
N ASN A 275 -28.77 -3.81 16.59
CA ASN A 275 -27.69 -3.97 17.56
C ASN A 275 -26.41 -3.24 17.11
N LYS A 276 -26.14 -2.16 17.85
CA LYS A 276 -25.33 -0.98 17.52
C LYS A 276 -23.80 -1.19 17.41
N SER A 277 -23.32 -2.43 17.43
CA SER A 277 -21.91 -2.78 17.21
C SER A 277 -21.72 -4.00 16.31
N GLY A 278 -22.81 -4.70 15.96
CA GLY A 278 -22.75 -6.03 15.33
C GLY A 278 -23.42 -6.13 13.96
N GLY A 279 -24.33 -5.22 13.60
CA GLY A 279 -25.02 -5.29 12.31
C GLY A 279 -24.06 -5.13 11.11
N ASN A 280 -24.18 -5.99 10.09
CA ASN A 280 -23.45 -5.81 8.83
C ASN A 280 -23.88 -4.52 8.13
N ILE A 281 -22.92 -3.88 7.46
CA ILE A 281 -23.05 -2.57 6.82
C ILE A 281 -23.70 -2.72 5.44
N TYR A 282 -24.83 -2.05 5.23
CA TYR A 282 -25.46 -1.95 3.91
C TYR A 282 -24.98 -0.74 3.12
N SER A 283 -24.72 0.39 3.77
CA SER A 283 -24.30 1.63 3.11
C SER A 283 -23.62 2.56 4.10
N PHE A 284 -22.70 3.38 3.60
CA PHE A 284 -22.00 4.41 4.36
C PHE A 284 -21.83 5.66 3.51
N GLY A 285 -21.95 6.84 4.10
CA GLY A 285 -21.82 8.10 3.37
C GLY A 285 -22.04 9.31 4.27
N GLY A 286 -22.41 10.44 3.67
CA GLY A 286 -22.72 11.68 4.36
C GLY A 286 -21.61 12.73 4.29
N LYS A 287 -22.00 13.99 4.46
CA LYS A 287 -21.16 15.19 4.26
C LYS A 287 -20.93 15.90 5.59
#